data_AF-A0A6H1ZIJ4-F1
#
_entry.id   AF-A0A6H1ZIJ4-F1
#
_cell.length_a   1.000
_cell.length_b   1.000
_cell.length_c   1.000
_cell.angle_alpha   90.00
_cell.angle_beta   90.00
_cell.angle_gamma   90.00
#
_symmetry.space_group_name_H-M   'P 1'
#
loop_
_entity.id
_entity.type
_entity.pdbx_description
1 polymer ?
#
loop_
_entity_poly.entity_id
_entity_poly.type
_entity_poly.pdbx_seq_one_letter_code
_entity_poly.pdbx_strand_id
1 'polypeptide(L)'
;MERAFYGDTVSYRHRCPRCGLHTLSGGTEFKCDCGYKSYNVVVKREIIETGKPRRRVCPADIKKRLIEDQDDKCFWCEREIGQPYYKSSKVRYLKRNYDHAVPYARSGRNTRDNWRLSCDVCNRWKASLVFDNEYDCSEYLKRKWSKAIARGSIVEEE
;
A
#
# COMPACT_ATOMS: atom_id res chain seq x y z
N MET A 1 3.88 5.33 -20.53
CA MET A 1 4.52 4.47 -19.52
C MET A 1 5.72 5.23 -18.99
N GLU A 2 5.85 5.37 -17.68
CA GLU A 2 6.87 6.24 -17.08
C GLU A 2 7.88 5.41 -16.27
N ARG A 3 9.18 5.68 -16.45
CA ARG A 3 10.24 5.06 -15.65
C ARG A 3 10.26 5.66 -14.25
N ALA A 4 10.37 4.79 -13.25
CA ALA A 4 10.33 5.12 -11.85
C ALA A 4 11.54 4.52 -11.14
N PHE A 5 12.28 5.35 -10.43
CA PHE A 5 13.37 4.90 -9.58
C PHE A 5 12.88 4.77 -8.14
N TYR A 6 12.97 3.56 -7.60
CA TYR A 6 12.69 3.27 -6.20
C TYR A 6 13.98 2.74 -5.58
N GLY A 7 14.75 3.60 -4.92
CA GLY A 7 16.11 3.24 -4.51
C GLY A 7 16.90 2.68 -5.70
N ASP A 8 17.38 1.46 -5.57
CA ASP A 8 18.23 0.80 -6.58
C ASP A 8 17.44 -0.10 -7.54
N THR A 9 16.10 0.00 -7.55
CA THR A 9 15.24 -0.71 -8.49
C THR A 9 14.55 0.27 -9.43
N VAL A 10 14.66 0.00 -10.73
CA VAL A 10 13.82 0.64 -11.75
C VAL A 10 12.54 -0.16 -11.93
N SER A 11 11.41 0.53 -11.94
CA SER A 11 10.10 -0.02 -12.27
C SER A 11 9.40 0.88 -13.28
N TYR A 12 8.48 0.33 -14.08
CA TYR A 12 7.69 1.11 -15.04
C TYR A 12 6.28 1.27 -14.51
N ARG A 13 5.83 2.52 -14.39
CA ARG A 13 4.49 2.89 -13.95
C ARG A 13 3.55 3.09 -15.13
N HIS A 14 2.29 2.73 -14.92
CA HIS A 14 1.19 3.04 -15.82
C HIS A 14 0.00 3.54 -14.99
N ARG A 15 -0.58 4.66 -15.41
CA ARG A 15 -1.90 5.11 -14.93
C ARG A 15 -2.98 4.39 -15.71
N CYS A 16 -3.98 3.83 -15.03
CA CYS A 16 -5.10 3.27 -15.76
C CYS A 16 -5.80 4.37 -16.57
N PRO A 17 -6.03 4.18 -17.88
CA PRO A 17 -6.69 5.20 -18.70
C PRO A 17 -8.14 5.43 -18.30
N ARG A 18 -8.78 4.46 -17.64
CA ARG A 18 -10.17 4.57 -17.17
C ARG A 18 -10.28 5.18 -15.79
N CYS A 19 -9.47 4.70 -14.85
CA CYS A 19 -9.62 4.99 -13.42
C CYS A 19 -8.64 6.06 -12.93
N GLY A 20 -7.64 6.43 -13.74
CA GLY A 20 -6.53 7.33 -13.38
C GLY A 20 -5.52 6.75 -12.39
N LEU A 21 -5.89 5.70 -11.65
CA LEU A 21 -5.08 5.10 -10.60
C LEU A 21 -3.92 4.25 -11.12
N HIS A 22 -2.83 4.23 -10.36
CA HIS A 22 -1.66 3.43 -10.61
C HIS A 22 -1.90 1.96 -10.24
N THR A 23 -1.30 1.04 -11.01
CA THR A 23 -1.13 -0.35 -10.56
C THR A 23 0.21 -0.87 -11.05
N LEU A 24 1.17 -0.99 -10.13
CA LEU A 24 2.40 -1.76 -10.35
C LEU A 24 2.16 -3.20 -9.89
N SER A 25 1.71 -4.08 -10.77
CA SER A 25 1.95 -5.52 -10.59
C SER A 25 3.37 -5.81 -11.06
N GLY A 26 4.16 -6.50 -10.22
CA GLY A 26 5.47 -7.01 -10.63
C GLY A 26 5.34 -8.19 -11.59
N GLY A 27 4.76 -7.96 -12.77
CA GLY A 27 4.50 -8.97 -13.80
C GLY A 27 4.20 -8.32 -15.15
N THR A 28 3.94 -9.16 -16.16
CA THR A 28 3.69 -8.75 -17.56
C THR A 28 2.28 -8.20 -17.82
N GLU A 29 1.40 -8.23 -16.82
CA GLU A 29 -0.01 -7.89 -16.95
C GLU A 29 -0.41 -6.76 -15.99
N PHE A 30 -0.94 -5.67 -16.54
CA PHE A 30 -1.56 -4.58 -15.79
C PHE A 30 -3.03 -4.88 -15.54
N LYS A 31 -3.46 -4.81 -14.26
CA LYS A 31 -4.87 -4.91 -13.85
C LYS A 31 -5.24 -3.73 -12.96
N CYS A 32 -6.06 -2.78 -13.44
CA CYS A 32 -6.72 -1.82 -12.53
C CYS A 32 -7.94 -2.50 -11.89
N ASP A 33 -8.22 -2.15 -10.64
CA ASP A 33 -9.44 -2.53 -9.91
C ASP A 33 -10.75 -1.97 -10.49
N CYS A 34 -10.70 -1.17 -11.54
CA CYS A 34 -11.87 -0.79 -12.34
C CYS A 34 -12.23 -1.85 -13.40
N GLY A 35 -11.49 -2.96 -13.45
CA GLY A 35 -11.66 -4.02 -14.44
C GLY A 35 -10.91 -3.78 -15.74
N TYR A 36 -10.22 -2.64 -15.90
CA TYR A 36 -9.34 -2.42 -17.04
C TYR A 36 -8.15 -3.36 -16.98
N LYS A 37 -8.00 -4.16 -18.03
CA LYS A 37 -6.84 -5.01 -18.29
C LYS A 37 -6.15 -4.48 -19.53
N SER A 38 -4.84 -4.28 -19.47
CA SER A 38 -4.04 -4.12 -20.69
C SER A 38 -3.07 -5.28 -20.80
N TYR A 39 -3.02 -5.85 -21.99
CA TYR A 39 -2.11 -6.92 -22.35
C TYR A 39 -0.81 -6.31 -22.88
N ASN A 40 0.32 -6.90 -22.49
CA ASN A 40 1.69 -6.57 -22.93
C ASN A 40 2.29 -5.27 -22.37
N VAL A 41 2.53 -5.24 -21.06
CA VAL A 41 3.52 -4.30 -20.50
C VAL A 41 4.63 -5.13 -19.87
N VAL A 42 5.66 -5.45 -20.66
CA VAL A 42 6.87 -6.10 -20.13
C VAL A 42 7.67 -5.06 -19.33
N VAL A 43 7.37 -4.98 -18.04
CA VAL A 43 8.17 -4.20 -17.08
C VAL A 43 9.40 -5.03 -16.75
N LYS A 44 10.50 -4.89 -17.51
CA LYS A 44 11.79 -5.44 -17.08
C LYS A 44 12.20 -4.71 -15.78
N ARG A 45 12.28 -5.47 -14.69
CA ARG A 45 12.88 -5.00 -13.44
C ARG A 45 14.40 -5.01 -13.64
N GLU A 46 15.03 -3.86 -13.59
CA GLU A 46 16.49 -3.76 -13.48
C GLU A 46 16.83 -3.56 -11.99
N ILE A 47 17.62 -4.49 -11.45
CA ILE A 47 18.20 -4.40 -10.11
C ILE A 47 19.59 -3.81 -10.32
N ILE A 48 19.81 -2.58 -9.83
CA ILE A 48 21.06 -1.85 -10.06
C ILE A 48 22.15 -2.30 -9.08
N GLU A 49 21.80 -2.83 -7.89
CA GLU A 49 22.77 -3.33 -6.91
C GLU A 49 22.37 -4.66 -6.26
N THR A 50 23.33 -5.61 -6.22
CA THR A 50 23.18 -6.95 -5.65
C THR A 50 23.66 -6.99 -4.20
N GLY A 51 22.86 -6.44 -3.30
CA GLY A 51 23.08 -6.56 -1.86
C GLY A 51 21.77 -6.34 -1.14
N LYS A 52 20.86 -7.33 -1.13
CA LYS A 52 19.57 -7.16 -0.45
C LYS A 52 19.84 -6.98 1.04
N PRO A 53 19.56 -5.81 1.64
CA PRO A 53 19.62 -5.72 3.10
C PRO A 53 18.64 -6.74 3.69
N ARG A 54 18.82 -7.14 4.95
CA ARG A 54 17.77 -7.91 5.65
C ARG A 54 16.60 -6.95 5.90
N ARG A 55 15.37 -7.41 5.64
CA ARG A 55 14.15 -6.69 6.05
C ARG A 55 14.22 -6.49 7.56
N ARG A 56 14.36 -5.24 8.03
CA ARG A 56 14.37 -4.96 9.48
C ARG A 56 12.96 -4.71 9.95
N VAL A 57 12.69 -5.15 11.18
CA VAL A 57 11.47 -4.81 11.92
C VAL A 57 11.47 -3.29 12.18
N CYS A 58 10.29 -2.67 12.20
CA CYS A 58 10.15 -1.26 12.58
C CYS A 58 10.75 -1.05 13.99
N PRO A 59 11.73 -0.15 14.16
CA PRO A 59 12.33 0.15 15.47
C PRO A 59 11.32 0.64 16.51
N ALA A 60 11.51 0.31 17.79
CA ALA A 60 10.54 0.60 18.84
C ALA A 60 10.28 2.10 19.05
N ASP A 61 11.32 2.92 18.93
CA ASP A 61 11.26 4.38 18.98
C ASP A 61 10.44 4.95 17.81
N ILE A 62 10.59 4.39 16.61
CA ILE A 62 9.77 4.76 15.45
C ILE A 62 8.30 4.34 15.66
N LYS A 63 8.04 3.16 16.23
CA LYS A 63 6.68 2.73 16.53
C LYS A 63 5.98 3.71 17.46
N LYS A 64 6.63 4.09 18.56
CA LYS A 64 6.10 5.03 19.54
C LYS A 64 5.78 6.37 18.88
N ARG A 65 6.75 6.93 18.15
CA ARG A 65 6.57 8.18 17.40
C ARG A 65 5.39 8.10 16.44
N LEU A 66 5.27 7.04 15.64
CA LEU A 66 4.17 6.90 14.67
C LEU A 66 2.79 6.78 15.33
N ILE A 67 2.70 6.18 16.52
CA ILE A 67 1.44 6.11 17.27
C ILE A 67 1.07 7.50 17.77
N GLU A 68 2.03 8.27 18.30
CA GLU A 68 1.83 9.63 18.79
C GLU A 68 1.49 10.60 17.64
N ASP A 69 2.32 10.64 16.59
CA ASP A 69 2.19 11.57 15.45
C ASP A 69 0.90 11.34 14.66
N GLN A 70 0.43 10.10 14.56
CA GLN A 70 -0.76 9.74 13.80
C GLN A 70 -2.00 9.55 14.67
N ASP A 71 -1.95 9.90 15.96
CA ASP A 71 -3.09 9.78 16.89
C ASP A 71 -3.72 8.37 16.86
N ASP A 72 -2.87 7.35 16.83
CA ASP A 72 -3.24 5.93 16.70
C ASP A 72 -4.25 5.64 15.56
N LYS A 73 -4.19 6.40 14.47
CA LYS A 73 -4.97 6.19 13.25
C LYS A 73 -4.12 5.63 12.13
N CYS A 74 -4.77 4.89 11.24
CA CYS A 74 -4.14 4.41 10.02
C CYS A 74 -3.79 5.60 9.12
N PHE A 75 -2.52 5.73 8.74
CA PHE A 75 -2.03 6.81 7.87
C PHE A 75 -2.79 6.89 6.54
N TRP A 76 -3.19 5.73 6.00
CA TRP A 76 -3.76 5.65 4.67
C TRP A 76 -5.25 5.94 4.61
N CYS A 77 -6.01 5.42 5.57
CA CYS A 77 -7.48 5.48 5.55
C CYS A 77 -8.07 6.26 6.72
N GLU A 78 -7.24 6.82 7.58
CA GLU A 78 -7.57 7.70 8.73
C GLU A 78 -8.47 7.07 9.80
N ARG A 79 -8.85 5.80 9.64
CA ARG A 79 -9.60 5.03 10.63
C ARG A 79 -8.77 4.75 11.87
N GLU A 80 -9.45 4.73 13.01
CA GLU A 80 -8.85 4.41 14.29
C GLU A 80 -8.37 2.97 14.32
N ILE A 81 -7.17 2.78 14.84
CA ILE A 81 -6.72 1.43 15.19
C ILE A 81 -7.62 0.90 16.31
N GLY A 82 -8.01 -0.37 16.20
CA GLY A 82 -8.95 -0.99 17.12
C GLY A 82 -10.41 -0.78 16.74
N GLN A 83 -10.72 0.02 15.71
CA GLN A 83 -12.09 0.14 15.21
C GLN A 83 -12.61 -1.24 14.73
N PRO A 84 -13.84 -1.64 15.13
CA PRO A 84 -14.46 -2.86 14.66
C PRO A 84 -14.85 -2.76 13.18
N TYR A 85 -14.78 -3.90 12.49
CA TYR A 85 -15.33 -4.09 11.16
C TYR A 85 -15.81 -5.53 11.01
N TYR A 86 -16.89 -5.74 10.27
CA TYR A 86 -17.42 -7.06 9.99
C TYR A 86 -16.84 -7.58 8.69
N LYS A 87 -16.42 -8.84 8.67
CA LYS A 87 -16.05 -9.56 7.45
C LYS A 87 -16.61 -10.97 7.49
N SER A 88 -17.48 -11.30 6.55
CA SER A 88 -18.18 -12.58 6.49
C SER A 88 -18.91 -12.89 7.82
N SER A 89 -19.69 -11.92 8.30
CA SER A 89 -20.46 -11.98 9.56
C SER A 89 -19.65 -12.18 10.83
N LYS A 90 -18.32 -12.01 10.78
CA LYS A 90 -17.44 -12.05 11.96
C LYS A 90 -16.92 -10.66 12.25
N VAL A 91 -17.06 -10.22 13.51
CA VAL A 91 -16.42 -9.00 14.02
C VAL A 91 -14.91 -9.20 14.00
N ARG A 92 -14.20 -8.20 13.51
CA ARG A 92 -12.75 -8.07 13.54
C ARG A 92 -12.42 -6.65 13.95
N TYR A 93 -11.19 -6.43 14.38
CA TYR A 93 -10.72 -5.10 14.78
C TYR A 93 -9.52 -4.72 13.92
N LEU A 94 -9.42 -3.45 13.52
CA LEU A 94 -8.27 -2.94 12.79
C LEU A 94 -7.01 -3.08 13.62
N LYS A 95 -6.04 -3.87 13.16
CA LYS A 95 -4.80 -4.12 13.91
C LYS A 95 -3.69 -3.18 13.46
N ARG A 96 -2.86 -2.74 14.41
CA ARG A 96 -1.63 -1.97 14.11
C ARG A 96 -0.73 -2.78 13.19
N ASN A 97 -0.20 -2.10 12.18
CA ASN A 97 0.85 -2.57 11.32
C ASN A 97 1.80 -1.41 11.00
N TYR A 98 3.03 -1.72 10.62
CA TYR A 98 4.02 -0.72 10.25
C TYR A 98 4.36 -0.96 8.79
N ASP A 99 3.84 -0.10 7.93
CA ASP A 99 3.97 -0.20 6.48
C ASP A 99 5.14 0.68 5.99
N HIS A 100 5.71 0.27 4.85
CA HIS A 100 6.66 1.09 4.10
C HIS A 100 5.90 1.85 3.03
N ALA A 101 5.92 3.19 3.04
CA ALA A 101 5.28 4.02 2.01
C ALA A 101 5.75 3.58 0.62
N VAL A 102 7.06 3.46 0.42
CA VAL A 102 7.68 2.74 -0.70
C VAL A 102 8.04 1.32 -0.25
N PRO A 103 7.39 0.26 -0.77
CA PRO A 103 7.61 -1.11 -0.33
C PRO A 103 9.09 -1.52 -0.33
N TYR A 104 9.54 -2.14 0.75
CA TYR A 104 10.92 -2.61 0.90
C TYR A 104 11.40 -3.47 -0.28
N ALA A 105 10.54 -4.35 -0.81
CA ALA A 105 10.84 -5.22 -1.95
C ALA A 105 11.19 -4.46 -3.24
N ARG A 106 10.84 -3.16 -3.30
CA ARG A 106 11.05 -2.26 -4.43
C ARG A 106 12.22 -1.33 -4.18
N SER A 107 12.33 -0.71 -3.01
CA SER A 107 13.38 0.30 -2.80
C SER A 107 14.62 -0.21 -2.11
N GLY A 108 14.55 -1.33 -1.38
CA GLY A 108 15.57 -1.67 -0.38
C GLY A 108 15.71 -0.63 0.75
N ARG A 109 14.99 0.50 0.68
CA ARG A 109 15.07 1.63 1.60
C ARG A 109 14.28 1.32 2.85
N ASN A 110 15.00 1.30 3.95
CA ASN A 110 14.43 1.12 5.29
C ASN A 110 14.68 2.35 6.17
N THR A 111 14.63 3.52 5.53
CA THR A 111 14.84 4.80 6.17
C THR A 111 13.71 5.09 7.17
N ARG A 112 14.03 5.83 8.23
CA ARG A 112 13.11 6.10 9.36
C ARG A 112 11.86 6.89 8.95
N ASP A 113 11.94 7.62 7.83
CA ASP A 113 10.88 8.40 7.20
C ASP A 113 9.98 7.59 6.26
N ASN A 114 10.37 6.36 5.88
CA ASN A 114 9.57 5.50 4.99
C ASN A 114 8.50 4.70 5.75
N TRP A 115 8.50 4.74 7.08
CA TRP A 115 7.54 4.00 7.91
C TRP A 115 6.25 4.79 8.15
N ARG A 116 5.11 4.11 8.04
CA ARG A 116 3.78 4.65 8.37
C ARG A 116 3.06 3.66 9.29
N LEU A 117 2.33 4.15 10.29
CA LEU A 117 1.38 3.32 11.01
C LEU A 117 0.17 3.08 10.10
N SER A 118 -0.15 1.81 9.84
CA SER A 118 -1.22 1.38 8.94
C SER A 118 -2.07 0.34 9.65
N CYS A 119 -3.37 0.28 9.34
CA CYS A 119 -4.16 -0.89 9.70
C CYS A 119 -3.73 -2.12 8.86
N ASP A 120 -4.04 -3.31 9.35
CA ASP A 120 -3.75 -4.59 8.68
C ASP A 120 -4.46 -4.72 7.33
N VAL A 121 -5.66 -4.15 7.20
CA VAL A 121 -6.45 -4.15 5.95
C VAL A 121 -5.75 -3.35 4.86
N CYS A 122 -5.40 -2.09 5.13
CA CYS A 122 -4.71 -1.22 4.19
C CYS A 122 -3.34 -1.78 3.79
N ASN A 123 -2.55 -2.25 4.78
CA ASN A 123 -1.26 -2.88 4.52
C ASN A 123 -1.40 -4.10 3.58
N ARG A 124 -2.43 -4.93 3.78
CA ARG A 124 -2.72 -6.07 2.92
C ARG A 124 -3.17 -5.68 1.51
N TRP A 125 -4.01 -4.66 1.37
CA TRP A 125 -4.48 -4.20 0.06
C TRP A 125 -3.43 -3.45 -0.74
N LYS A 126 -2.56 -2.70 -0.07
CA LYS A 126 -1.40 -2.05 -0.67
C LYS A 126 -0.37 -3.08 -1.13
N ALA A 127 -0.09 -4.08 -0.29
CA ALA A 127 0.83 -5.18 -0.58
C ALA A 127 2.19 -4.69 -1.12
N SER A 128 2.44 -4.87 -2.41
CA SER A 128 3.68 -4.45 -3.09
C SER A 128 3.47 -3.37 -4.16
N LEU A 129 2.27 -2.78 -4.18
CA LEU A 129 1.95 -1.65 -5.06
C LEU A 129 2.78 -0.43 -4.64
N VAL A 130 3.17 0.35 -5.64
CA VAL A 130 3.85 1.63 -5.43
C VAL A 130 3.09 2.73 -6.16
N PHE A 131 3.10 3.91 -5.56
CA PHE A 131 2.36 5.09 -5.98
C PHE A 131 3.34 6.24 -6.21
N ASP A 132 2.89 7.30 -6.89
CA ASP A 132 3.72 8.47 -7.15
C ASP A 132 4.01 9.25 -5.88
N ASN A 133 3.00 9.31 -5.01
CA ASN A 133 3.04 9.97 -3.73
C ASN A 133 2.11 9.24 -2.75
N GLU A 134 2.14 9.68 -1.50
CA GLU A 134 1.32 9.10 -0.43
C GLU A 134 -0.17 9.38 -0.60
N TYR A 135 -0.52 10.51 -1.20
CA TYR A 135 -1.91 10.89 -1.48
C TYR A 135 -2.57 9.90 -2.45
N ASP A 136 -1.90 9.53 -3.55
CA ASP A 136 -2.42 8.56 -4.52
C ASP A 136 -2.61 7.17 -3.89
N CYS A 137 -1.73 6.79 -2.96
CA CYS A 137 -1.88 5.57 -2.18
C CYS A 137 -3.10 5.63 -1.25
N SER A 138 -3.26 6.74 -0.53
CA SER A 138 -4.41 6.99 0.35
C SER A 138 -5.72 6.93 -0.44
N GLU A 139 -5.82 7.64 -1.56
CA GLU A 139 -6.99 7.66 -2.44
C GLU A 139 -7.35 6.27 -2.97
N TYR A 140 -6.35 5.51 -3.41
CA TYR A 140 -6.55 4.13 -3.84
C TYR A 140 -7.14 3.26 -2.71
N LEU A 141 -6.59 3.38 -1.50
CA LEU A 141 -7.03 2.58 -0.34
C LEU A 141 -8.41 3.02 0.18
N LYS A 142 -8.71 4.32 0.20
CA LYS A 142 -10.04 4.85 0.52
C LYS A 142 -11.09 4.32 -0.46
N ARG A 143 -10.79 4.30 -1.77
CA ARG A 143 -11.69 3.70 -2.79
C ARG A 143 -11.86 2.19 -2.62
N LYS A 144 -10.82 1.48 -2.19
CA LYS A 144 -10.93 0.03 -1.87
C LYS A 144 -11.88 -0.19 -0.70
N TRP A 145 -11.81 0.63 0.34
CA TRP A 145 -12.76 0.62 1.44
C TRP A 145 -14.18 0.83 0.93
N SER A 146 -14.46 1.90 0.18
CA SER A 146 -15.80 2.18 -0.36
C SER A 146 -16.34 1.02 -1.20
N LYS A 147 -15.49 0.40 -2.05
CA LYS A 147 -15.89 -0.79 -2.83
C LYS A 147 -16.15 -2.01 -1.97
N ALA A 148 -15.36 -2.22 -0.91
CA ALA A 148 -15.54 -3.35 -0.02
C ALA A 148 -16.86 -3.23 0.76
N ILE A 149 -17.19 -2.01 1.19
CA ILE A 149 -18.45 -1.66 1.87
C ILE A 149 -19.64 -1.81 0.93
N ALA A 150 -19.57 -1.21 -0.26
CA ALA A 150 -20.64 -1.29 -1.25
C ALA A 150 -20.96 -2.73 -1.70
N ARG A 151 -20.00 -3.65 -1.59
CA ARG A 151 -20.20 -5.09 -1.88
C ARG A 151 -20.67 -5.91 -0.68
N GLY A 152 -20.83 -5.30 0.50
CA GLY A 152 -21.10 -6.00 1.75
C GLY A 152 -19.96 -6.92 2.21
N SER A 153 -18.78 -6.81 1.59
CA SER A 153 -17.63 -7.65 1.96
C SER A 153 -16.95 -7.17 3.25
N ILE A 154 -17.14 -5.90 3.58
CA ILE A 154 -16.84 -5.28 4.86
C ILE A 154 -18.06 -4.45 5.28
N VAL A 155 -18.41 -4.46 6.56
CA VAL A 155 -19.39 -3.52 7.13
C VAL A 155 -18.71 -2.80 8.29
N GLU A 156 -18.84 -1.48 8.34
CA GLU A 156 -18.35 -0.67 9.46
C GLU A 156 -19.45 -0.61 10.52
N GLU A 157 -19.09 -0.66 11.79
CA GLU A 157 -20.01 -0.32 12.88
C GLU A 157 -20.13 1.20 12.92
N GLU A 158 -21.36 1.72 12.96
CA GLU A 158 -21.66 3.16 13.05
C GLU A 158 -21.28 3.75 14.41
#